data_AF-A0A916D089-F1
#
_entry.id   AF-A0A916D089-F1
#
_cell.length_a   1.000
_cell.length_b   1.000
_cell.length_c   1.000
_cell.angle_alpha   90.00
_cell.angle_beta   90.00
_cell.angle_gamma   90.00
#
_symmetry.space_group_name_H-M   'P 1'
#
loop_
_entity.id
_entity.type
_entity.pdbx_description
1 polymer ?
#
loop_
_entity_poly.entity_id
_entity_poly.type
_entity_poly.pdbx_seq_one_letter_code
_entity_poly.pdbx_strand_id
1 'polypeptide(L)'
;IENCRAHGFHKFAISLNYKAEMIRNHCGDGSQWGVEINYIHEKKRLGTAGALGLLNQKLELPILVMNADVLTKVNFQHLVDFHSNHDAVATMCVREYDFQVPYGVVRIDKHRLLGIDEKPVHRFFVSAGIYVLNPGVLSLVPKDIYCDMPSLFEKLLENKMETTVFPIREYWLDIGKLDDFERANGEYNEVFL
;
A
#
# COMPACT_ATOMS: atom_id res chain seq x y z
N ILE A 1 5.67 9.70 7.23
CA ILE A 1 5.29 10.12 8.61
C ILE A 1 4.62 11.49 8.58
N GLU A 2 5.28 12.53 8.07
CA GLU A 2 4.73 13.89 8.05
C GLU A 2 3.37 14.01 7.37
N ASN A 3 3.18 13.39 6.20
CA ASN A 3 1.88 13.39 5.52
C ASN A 3 0.77 12.72 6.38
N CYS A 4 1.05 11.59 7.02
CA CYS A 4 0.12 10.95 7.96
C CYS A 4 -0.20 11.87 9.14
N ARG A 5 0.82 12.51 9.74
CA ARG A 5 0.63 13.46 10.84
C ARG A 5 -0.24 14.65 10.42
N ALA A 6 -0.04 15.20 9.24
CA ALA A 6 -0.85 16.31 8.71
C ALA A 6 -2.34 15.94 8.58
N HIS A 7 -2.64 14.64 8.46
CA HIS A 7 -3.99 14.07 8.43
C HIS A 7 -4.41 13.46 9.77
N GLY A 8 -3.78 13.83 10.89
CA GLY A 8 -4.23 13.48 12.24
C GLY A 8 -3.73 12.14 12.80
N PHE A 9 -2.82 11.44 12.10
CA PHE A 9 -2.23 10.20 12.63
C PHE A 9 -1.07 10.51 13.58
N HIS A 10 -1.20 10.08 14.83
CA HIS A 10 -0.19 10.31 15.88
C HIS A 10 0.50 9.05 16.40
N LYS A 11 -0.04 7.86 16.11
CA LYS A 11 0.52 6.58 16.55
C LYS A 11 0.93 5.75 15.36
N PHE A 12 2.18 5.32 15.35
CA PHE A 12 2.79 4.58 14.26
C PHE A 12 3.36 3.26 14.79
N ALA A 13 3.25 2.22 13.97
CA ALA A 13 3.98 0.98 14.14
C ALA A 13 4.85 0.76 12.90
N ILE A 14 6.17 0.69 13.07
CA ILE A 14 7.11 0.45 11.97
C ILE A 14 7.63 -0.98 12.09
N SER A 15 7.38 -1.79 11.06
CA SER A 15 7.97 -3.12 10.94
C SER A 15 9.41 -3.04 10.48
N LEU A 16 10.31 -3.68 11.21
CA LEU A 16 11.74 -3.65 10.97
C LEU A 16 12.31 -5.06 10.86
N ASN A 17 13.03 -5.31 9.76
CA ASN A 17 13.86 -6.49 9.54
C ASN A 17 15.31 -6.05 9.26
N TYR A 18 15.72 -6.04 7.99
CA TYR A 18 17.05 -5.64 7.55
C TYR A 18 17.33 -4.15 7.84
N LYS A 19 18.54 -3.82 8.31
CA LYS A 19 18.97 -2.46 8.68
C LYS A 19 18.05 -1.75 9.70
N ALA A 20 17.40 -2.51 10.58
CA ALA A 20 16.52 -1.99 11.64
C ALA A 20 17.14 -0.83 12.45
N GLU A 21 18.43 -0.93 12.81
CA GLU A 21 19.12 0.10 13.60
C GLU A 21 19.19 1.45 12.88
N MET A 22 19.41 1.46 11.56
CA MET A 22 19.45 2.70 10.78
C MET A 22 18.10 3.44 10.83
N ILE A 23 17.00 2.69 10.69
CA ILE A 23 15.65 3.26 10.75
C ILE A 23 15.33 3.73 12.17
N ARG A 24 15.69 2.97 13.21
CA ARG A 24 15.50 3.40 14.60
C ARG A 24 16.30 4.64 14.95
N ASN A 25 17.55 4.72 14.50
CA ASN A 25 18.41 5.88 14.76
C ASN A 25 17.88 7.14 14.06
N HIS A 26 17.32 6.99 12.86
CA HIS A 26 16.72 8.10 12.14
C HIS A 26 15.36 8.54 12.73
N CYS A 27 14.47 7.58 13.00
CA CYS A 27 13.11 7.88 13.42
C CYS A 27 12.95 8.12 14.93
N GLY A 28 13.83 7.53 15.76
CA GLY A 28 13.74 7.63 17.21
C GLY A 28 12.41 7.10 17.74
N ASP A 29 11.84 7.77 18.74
CA ASP A 29 10.48 7.51 19.26
C ASP A 29 9.39 8.30 18.51
N GLY A 30 9.77 9.07 17.49
CA GLY A 30 8.86 9.96 16.76
C GLY A 30 8.70 11.37 17.33
N SER A 31 9.35 11.68 18.47
CA SER A 31 9.24 12.98 19.15
C SER A 31 9.61 14.17 18.26
N GLN A 32 10.57 14.00 17.33
CA GLN A 32 10.97 15.03 16.36
C GLN A 32 9.81 15.48 15.44
N TRP A 33 8.80 14.63 15.23
CA TRP A 33 7.59 14.95 14.47
C TRP A 33 6.36 15.17 15.38
N GLY A 34 6.50 15.05 16.71
CA GLY A 34 5.36 15.11 17.63
C GLY A 34 4.39 13.93 17.48
N VAL A 35 4.92 12.73 17.22
CA VAL A 35 4.17 11.47 17.10
C VAL A 35 4.80 10.39 17.97
N GLU A 36 4.09 9.29 18.19
CA GLU A 36 4.56 8.10 18.89
C GLU A 36 4.88 7.00 17.87
N ILE A 37 6.12 6.49 17.88
CA ILE A 37 6.56 5.39 17.02
C ILE A 37 6.89 4.17 17.88
N ASN A 38 6.16 3.08 17.63
CA ASN A 38 6.47 1.75 18.14
C ASN A 38 7.12 0.91 17.04
N TYR A 39 8.00 -0.01 17.42
CA TYR A 39 8.73 -0.86 16.48
C TYR A 39 8.33 -2.31 16.61
N ILE A 40 8.00 -2.93 15.48
CA ILE A 40 7.79 -4.38 15.38
C ILE A 40 9.08 -4.97 14.82
N HIS A 41 9.70 -5.89 15.56
CA HIS A 41 10.92 -6.54 15.09
C HIS A 41 10.61 -7.92 14.48
N GLU A 42 10.82 -8.02 13.17
CA GLU A 42 10.66 -9.25 12.42
C GLU A 42 11.95 -10.09 12.47
N LYS A 43 11.89 -11.29 13.05
CA LYS A 43 13.03 -12.22 13.08
C LYS A 43 13.34 -12.83 11.71
N LYS A 44 12.33 -12.85 10.82
CA LYS A 44 12.37 -13.36 9.45
C LYS A 44 11.41 -12.51 8.63
N ARG A 45 11.54 -12.50 7.30
CA ARG A 45 10.61 -11.76 6.43
C ARG A 45 9.20 -12.36 6.55
N LEU A 46 8.23 -11.58 7.04
CA LEU A 46 6.82 -11.99 7.19
C LEU A 46 5.91 -11.51 6.06
N GLY A 47 6.45 -10.79 5.07
CA GLY A 47 5.67 -10.24 3.96
C GLY A 47 4.98 -8.92 4.33
N THR A 48 4.16 -8.41 3.41
CA THR A 48 3.54 -7.07 3.52
C THR A 48 2.39 -6.99 4.53
N ALA A 49 1.79 -8.12 4.90
CA ALA A 49 0.72 -8.19 5.90
C ALA A 49 1.14 -8.97 7.17
N GLY A 50 2.13 -9.86 7.11
CA GLY A 50 2.45 -10.75 8.23
C GLY A 50 2.92 -10.04 9.50
N ALA A 51 3.57 -8.88 9.38
CA ALA A 51 3.93 -8.06 10.54
C ALA A 51 2.71 -7.58 11.35
N LEU A 52 1.54 -7.46 10.73
CA LEU A 52 0.30 -7.13 11.42
C LEU A 52 -0.10 -8.20 12.44
N GLY A 53 0.27 -9.47 12.20
CA GLY A 53 0.03 -10.57 13.14
C GLY A 53 0.89 -10.50 14.41
N LEU A 54 1.90 -9.62 14.44
CA LEU A 54 2.75 -9.35 15.61
C LEU A 54 2.24 -8.15 16.44
N LEU A 55 1.20 -7.46 15.99
CA LEU A 55 0.57 -6.39 16.78
C LEU A 55 -0.10 -6.99 18.01
N ASN A 56 0.46 -6.68 19.19
CA ASN A 56 -0.06 -7.14 20.47
C ASN A 56 -1.08 -6.18 21.10
N GLN A 57 -1.37 -5.06 20.44
CA GLN A 57 -2.30 -4.05 20.94
C GLN A 57 -3.72 -4.35 20.43
N LYS A 58 -4.70 -4.23 21.33
CA LYS A 58 -6.11 -4.24 20.94
C LYS A 58 -6.41 -2.91 20.23
N LEU A 59 -6.67 -2.98 18.93
CA LEU A 59 -7.04 -1.83 18.11
C LEU A 59 -8.56 -1.69 18.10
N GLU A 60 -9.06 -0.48 18.33
CA GLU A 60 -10.49 -0.17 18.31
C GLU A 60 -10.91 0.57 17.05
N LEU A 61 -9.95 1.25 16.40
CA LEU A 61 -10.17 2.04 15.20
C LEU A 61 -9.53 1.36 13.98
N PRO A 62 -10.03 1.62 12.76
CA PRO A 62 -9.37 1.21 11.53
C PRO A 62 -7.92 1.69 11.50
N ILE A 63 -7.03 0.89 10.90
CA ILE A 63 -5.62 1.23 10.76
C ILE A 63 -5.28 1.52 9.30
N LEU A 64 -4.43 2.54 9.09
CA LEU A 64 -3.77 2.78 7.83
C LEU A 64 -2.49 1.93 7.78
N VAL A 65 -2.36 1.10 6.75
CA VAL A 65 -1.15 0.30 6.49
C VAL A 65 -0.57 0.74 5.16
N MET A 66 0.74 0.97 5.11
CA MET A 66 1.41 1.45 3.91
C MET A 66 2.82 0.86 3.81
N ASN A 67 3.26 0.54 2.60
CA ASN A 67 4.64 0.17 2.34
C ASN A 67 5.58 1.39 2.54
N ALA A 68 6.76 1.16 3.10
CA ALA A 68 7.68 2.26 3.47
C ALA A 68 8.38 2.93 2.27
N ASP A 69 8.33 2.32 1.10
CA ASP A 69 8.87 2.80 -0.18
C ASP A 69 7.83 3.55 -1.02
N VAL A 70 6.67 3.89 -0.46
CA VAL A 70 5.65 4.68 -1.15
C VAL A 70 5.81 6.17 -0.84
N LEU A 71 6.12 6.96 -1.86
CA LEU A 71 6.07 8.42 -1.82
C LEU A 71 4.72 8.91 -2.36
N THR A 72 3.93 9.59 -1.53
CA THR A 72 2.55 9.92 -1.90
C THR A 72 2.00 11.21 -1.28
N LYS A 73 1.08 11.83 -2.02
CA LYS A 73 0.21 12.94 -1.58
C LYS A 73 -1.25 12.54 -1.37
N VAL A 74 -1.54 11.24 -1.27
CA VAL A 74 -2.90 10.77 -0.95
C VAL A 74 -3.42 11.48 0.29
N ASN A 75 -4.66 11.99 0.20
CA ASN A 75 -5.37 12.54 1.34
C ASN A 75 -5.89 11.38 2.20
N PHE A 76 -5.19 11.11 3.31
CA PHE A 76 -5.54 9.97 4.17
C PHE A 76 -6.86 10.18 4.93
N GLN A 77 -7.28 11.43 5.13
CA GLN A 77 -8.59 11.70 5.74
C GLN A 77 -9.70 11.23 4.80
N HIS A 78 -9.66 11.64 3.53
CA HIS A 78 -10.63 11.19 2.53
C HIS A 78 -10.64 9.67 2.35
N LEU A 79 -9.46 9.03 2.42
CA LEU A 79 -9.36 7.58 2.35
C LEU A 79 -10.06 6.90 3.53
N VAL A 80 -9.85 7.38 4.76
CA VAL A 80 -10.50 6.82 5.96
C VAL A 80 -12.01 7.11 5.96
N ASP A 81 -12.42 8.31 5.54
CA ASP A 81 -13.83 8.67 5.41
C ASP A 81 -14.52 7.78 4.37
N PHE A 82 -13.87 7.56 3.21
CA PHE A 82 -14.35 6.64 2.19
C PHE A 82 -14.52 5.22 2.74
N HIS A 83 -13.50 4.69 3.42
CA HIS A 83 -13.54 3.37 4.03
C HIS A 83 -14.73 3.24 4.99
N SER A 84 -14.91 4.24 5.86
CA SER A 84 -15.97 4.26 6.87
C SER A 84 -17.37 4.38 6.26
N ASN A 85 -17.52 5.16 5.20
CA ASN A 85 -18.81 5.38 4.53
C ASN A 85 -19.33 4.18 3.70
N HIS A 86 -18.49 3.17 3.46
CA HIS A 86 -18.85 1.99 2.66
C HIS A 86 -18.98 0.71 3.50
N ASP A 87 -18.93 0.80 4.84
CA ASP A 87 -19.01 -0.34 5.76
C ASP A 87 -18.03 -1.50 5.41
N ALA A 88 -16.92 -1.17 4.75
CA ALA A 88 -15.95 -2.16 4.29
C ALA A 88 -15.07 -2.63 5.45
N VAL A 89 -14.69 -3.91 5.47
CA VAL A 89 -13.70 -4.41 6.45
C VAL A 89 -12.28 -4.07 6.03
N ALA A 90 -12.04 -3.89 4.73
CA ALA A 90 -10.76 -3.48 4.18
C ALA A 90 -10.93 -2.64 2.91
N THR A 91 -10.09 -1.62 2.75
CA THR A 91 -9.99 -0.82 1.53
C THR A 91 -8.57 -0.90 0.99
N MET A 92 -8.44 -1.21 -0.31
CA MET A 92 -7.16 -1.18 -1.03
C MET A 92 -7.08 0.07 -1.90
N CYS A 93 -6.02 0.85 -1.77
CA CYS A 93 -5.75 1.90 -2.72
C CYS A 93 -5.16 1.33 -4.01
N VAL A 94 -5.64 1.81 -5.15
CA VAL A 94 -5.15 1.39 -6.47
C VAL A 94 -4.73 2.56 -7.31
N ARG A 95 -3.82 2.30 -8.25
CA ARG A 95 -3.41 3.26 -9.27
C ARG A 95 -3.67 2.71 -10.66
N GLU A 96 -4.13 3.57 -11.57
CA GLU A 96 -4.25 3.22 -12.98
C GLU A 96 -2.85 3.08 -13.59
N TYR A 97 -2.64 1.97 -14.31
CA TYR A 97 -1.38 1.63 -14.97
C TYR A 97 -1.66 1.32 -16.44
N ASP A 98 -1.08 2.13 -17.32
CA ASP A 98 -1.21 2.01 -18.75
C ASP A 98 -0.02 1.23 -19.32
N PHE A 99 -0.31 0.11 -19.96
CA PHE A 99 0.67 -0.68 -20.69
C PHE A 99 0.39 -0.58 -22.19
N GLN A 100 1.25 0.14 -22.90
CA GLN A 100 1.22 0.15 -24.36
C GLN A 100 2.06 -0.99 -24.91
N VAL A 101 1.44 -1.85 -25.71
CA VAL A 101 2.18 -2.81 -26.53
C VAL A 101 2.82 -2.02 -27.67
N PRO A 102 4.16 -2.00 -27.86
CA PRO A 102 4.80 -1.17 -28.90
C PRO A 102 4.68 -1.76 -30.32
N TYR A 103 3.78 -2.74 -30.51
CA TYR A 103 3.57 -3.49 -31.75
C TYR A 103 2.08 -3.68 -32.04
N GLY A 104 1.75 -4.07 -33.27
CA GLY A 104 0.41 -4.54 -33.62
C GLY A 104 0.08 -5.87 -32.94
N VAL A 105 -0.97 -5.89 -32.11
CA VAL A 105 -1.49 -7.10 -31.45
C VAL A 105 -2.47 -7.78 -32.40
N VAL A 106 -2.13 -9.01 -32.78
CA VAL A 106 -2.92 -9.81 -33.72
C VAL A 106 -3.88 -10.73 -32.96
N ARG A 107 -5.18 -10.62 -33.23
CA ARG A 107 -6.20 -11.55 -32.73
C ARG A 107 -6.36 -12.72 -33.70
N ILE A 108 -6.21 -13.95 -33.21
CA ILE A 108 -6.20 -15.17 -34.04
C ILE A 108 -7.21 -16.17 -33.47
N ASP A 109 -8.01 -16.80 -34.34
CA ASP A 109 -8.75 -18.03 -34.03
C ASP A 109 -8.21 -19.18 -34.89
N LYS A 110 -7.55 -20.14 -34.24
CA LYS A 110 -6.76 -21.22 -34.86
C LYS A 110 -5.72 -20.67 -35.86
N HIS A 111 -6.06 -20.64 -37.14
CA HIS A 111 -5.19 -20.20 -38.24
C HIS A 111 -5.74 -18.96 -38.96
N ARG A 112 -6.86 -18.40 -38.50
CA ARG A 112 -7.53 -17.25 -39.12
C ARG A 112 -7.19 -15.97 -38.39
N LEU A 113 -6.78 -14.96 -39.15
CA LEU A 113 -6.65 -13.59 -38.69
C LEU A 113 -8.04 -13.00 -38.41
N LEU A 114 -8.29 -12.59 -37.18
CA LEU A 114 -9.55 -11.93 -36.78
C LEU A 114 -9.44 -10.41 -36.73
N GLY A 115 -8.24 -9.87 -36.51
CA GLY A 115 -8.01 -8.43 -36.46
C GLY A 115 -6.60 -8.08 -35.96
N ILE A 116 -6.25 -6.81 -36.12
CA ILE A 116 -4.98 -6.24 -35.65
C ILE A 116 -5.32 -4.95 -34.91
N ASP A 117 -4.90 -4.85 -33.65
CA ASP A 117 -4.90 -3.59 -32.91
C ASP A 117 -3.49 -3.01 -32.95
N GLU A 118 -3.29 -1.85 -33.57
CA GLU A 118 -1.98 -1.21 -33.64
C GLU A 118 -1.67 -0.46 -32.34
N LYS A 119 -0.53 -0.81 -31.72
CA LYS A 119 -0.03 -0.21 -30.48
C LYS A 119 -1.10 -0.01 -29.39
N PRO A 120 -1.90 -1.06 -29.06
CA PRO A 120 -2.99 -0.92 -28.12
C PRO A 120 -2.45 -0.55 -26.74
N VAL A 121 -3.24 0.26 -26.04
CA VAL A 121 -3.01 0.59 -24.63
C VAL A 121 -3.98 -0.22 -23.80
N HIS A 122 -3.43 -1.04 -22.91
CA HIS A 122 -4.19 -1.77 -21.90
C HIS A 122 -4.13 -1.00 -20.59
N ARG A 123 -5.29 -0.79 -19.98
CA ARG A 123 -5.43 -0.08 -18.70
C ARG A 123 -5.71 -1.08 -17.59
N PHE A 124 -4.93 -1.01 -16.53
CA PHE A 124 -5.06 -1.88 -15.36
C PHE A 124 -5.12 -1.06 -14.09
N PHE A 125 -5.63 -1.67 -13.02
CA PHE A 125 -5.45 -1.16 -11.67
C PHE A 125 -4.40 -2.01 -10.95
N VAL A 126 -3.38 -1.35 -10.43
CA VAL A 126 -2.34 -2.00 -9.62
C VAL A 126 -2.49 -1.58 -8.16
N SER A 127 -2.13 -2.46 -7.23
CA SER A 127 -2.08 -2.11 -5.80
C SER A 127 -1.09 -0.99 -5.58
N ALA A 128 -1.53 0.05 -4.87
CA ALA A 128 -0.70 1.21 -4.55
C ALA A 128 0.10 1.03 -3.25
N GLY A 129 0.03 -0.14 -2.60
CA GLY A 129 0.74 -0.38 -1.34
C GLY A 129 0.21 0.46 -0.17
N ILE A 130 -1.03 0.94 -0.24
CA ILE A 130 -1.73 1.69 0.82
C ILE A 130 -3.08 1.01 1.07
N TYR A 131 -3.41 0.79 2.34
CA TYR A 131 -4.58 0.02 2.75
C TYR A 131 -5.20 0.63 4.02
N VAL A 132 -6.52 0.53 4.15
CA VAL A 132 -7.22 0.76 5.42
C VAL A 132 -7.87 -0.55 5.86
N LEU A 133 -7.60 -0.99 7.09
CA LEU A 133 -8.08 -2.27 7.61
C LEU A 133 -8.82 -2.08 8.92
N ASN A 134 -10.00 -2.67 9.06
CA ASN A 134 -10.67 -2.77 10.35
C ASN A 134 -9.92 -3.72 11.28
N PRO A 135 -9.93 -3.49 12.61
CA PRO A 135 -9.25 -4.35 13.58
C PRO A 135 -9.61 -5.84 13.47
N GLY A 136 -10.86 -6.15 13.10
CA GLY A 136 -11.33 -7.52 12.90
C GLY A 136 -10.59 -8.28 11.79
N VAL A 137 -10.03 -7.60 10.79
CA VAL A 137 -9.24 -8.23 9.72
C VAL A 137 -7.97 -8.88 10.26
N LEU A 138 -7.41 -8.33 11.35
CA LEU A 138 -6.16 -8.81 11.93
C LEU A 138 -6.23 -10.25 12.45
N SER A 139 -7.42 -10.76 12.79
CA SER A 139 -7.57 -12.15 13.21
C SER A 139 -7.35 -13.15 12.07
N LEU A 140 -7.41 -12.71 10.81
CA LEU A 140 -7.14 -13.54 9.62
C LEU A 140 -5.65 -13.57 9.24
N VAL A 141 -4.85 -12.67 9.81
CA VAL A 141 -3.41 -12.62 9.59
C VAL A 141 -2.74 -13.70 10.43
N PRO A 142 -2.03 -14.65 9.81
CA PRO A 142 -1.38 -15.73 10.54
C PRO A 142 -0.20 -15.19 11.35
N LYS A 143 -0.07 -15.63 12.61
CA LYS A 143 1.00 -15.17 13.51
C LYS A 143 2.34 -15.78 13.13
N ASP A 144 3.38 -14.94 13.04
CA ASP A 144 4.76 -15.33 12.70
C ASP A 144 4.88 -16.19 11.43
N ILE A 145 3.99 -15.97 10.46
CA ILE A 145 3.97 -16.67 9.17
C ILE A 145 3.97 -15.64 8.05
N TYR A 146 4.64 -15.98 6.94
CA TYR A 146 4.65 -15.16 5.75
C TYR A 146 3.22 -14.92 5.23
N CYS A 147 2.84 -13.66 5.05
CA CYS A 147 1.56 -13.26 4.50
C CYS A 147 1.71 -11.91 3.80
N ASP A 148 1.28 -11.84 2.55
CA ASP A 148 1.21 -10.58 1.80
C ASP A 148 -0.23 -10.04 1.76
N MET A 149 -0.34 -8.74 1.48
CA MET A 149 -1.61 -8.06 1.33
C MET A 149 -2.54 -8.71 0.29
N PRO A 150 -2.10 -9.14 -0.91
CA PRO A 150 -2.97 -9.86 -1.84
C PRO A 150 -3.57 -11.13 -1.22
N SER A 151 -2.77 -11.95 -0.54
CA SER A 151 -3.27 -13.16 0.13
C SER A 151 -4.22 -12.87 1.28
N LEU A 152 -4.06 -11.74 1.97
CA LEU A 152 -5.02 -11.29 2.99
C LEU A 152 -6.35 -10.89 2.33
N PHE A 153 -6.32 -10.14 1.22
CA PHE A 153 -7.53 -9.76 0.48
C PHE A 153 -8.23 -10.96 -0.16
N GLU A 154 -7.49 -11.94 -0.70
CA GLU A 154 -8.05 -13.20 -1.18
C GLU A 154 -8.86 -13.91 -0.07
N LYS A 155 -8.30 -14.01 1.14
CA LYS A 155 -9.03 -14.57 2.29
C LYS A 155 -10.28 -13.77 2.65
N LEU A 156 -10.23 -12.43 2.59
CA LEU A 156 -11.41 -11.59 2.85
C LEU A 156 -12.54 -11.90 1.85
N LEU A 157 -12.19 -12.03 0.57
CA LEU A 157 -13.12 -12.38 -0.50
C LEU A 157 -13.69 -13.80 -0.33
N GLU A 158 -12.85 -14.78 0.00
CA GLU A 158 -13.27 -16.16 0.30
C GLU A 158 -14.27 -16.22 1.47
N ASN A 159 -14.07 -15.38 2.48
CA ASN A 159 -14.97 -15.25 3.63
C ASN A 159 -16.17 -14.33 3.37
N LYS A 160 -16.35 -13.85 2.13
CA LYS A 160 -17.45 -12.94 1.72
C LYS A 160 -17.54 -11.68 2.57
N MET A 161 -16.39 -11.16 3.01
CA MET A 161 -16.32 -9.91 3.74
C MET A 161 -16.31 -8.73 2.76
N GLU A 162 -16.96 -7.63 3.13
CA GLU A 162 -17.05 -6.45 2.26
C GLU A 162 -15.69 -5.76 2.12
N THR A 163 -15.22 -5.60 0.89
CA THR A 163 -13.93 -4.96 0.59
C THR A 163 -14.11 -3.92 -0.51
N THR A 164 -13.39 -2.81 -0.39
CA THR A 164 -13.51 -1.70 -1.35
C THR A 164 -12.17 -1.31 -1.95
N VAL A 165 -12.25 -0.60 -3.07
CA VAL A 165 -11.10 -0.09 -3.81
C VAL A 165 -11.17 1.43 -3.84
N PHE A 166 -10.06 2.10 -3.49
CA PHE A 166 -9.93 3.55 -3.53
C PHE A 166 -8.95 3.97 -4.64
N PRO A 167 -9.43 4.50 -5.78
CA PRO A 167 -8.55 4.95 -6.86
C PRO A 167 -7.79 6.22 -6.45
N ILE A 168 -6.46 6.15 -6.38
CA ILE A 168 -5.60 7.30 -6.10
C ILE A 168 -5.49 8.16 -7.36
N ARG A 169 -5.78 9.46 -7.21
CA ARG A 169 -5.58 10.46 -8.28
C ARG A 169 -4.38 11.36 -8.03
N GLU A 170 -4.05 11.55 -6.76
CA GLU A 170 -2.92 12.32 -6.26
C GLU A 170 -1.57 11.71 -6.67
N TYR A 171 -0.49 12.43 -6.36
CA TYR A 171 0.87 11.94 -6.57
C TYR A 171 1.10 10.63 -5.81
N TRP A 172 1.61 9.63 -6.52
CA TRP A 172 1.99 8.33 -5.98
C TRP A 172 3.18 7.80 -6.79
N LEU A 173 4.21 7.36 -6.09
CA LEU A 173 5.41 6.77 -6.68
C LEU A 173 5.96 5.70 -5.72
N ASP A 174 6.22 4.51 -6.26
CA ASP A 174 6.97 3.45 -5.58
C ASP A 174 8.46 3.68 -5.87
N ILE A 175 9.23 4.01 -4.84
CA ILE A 175 10.66 4.33 -4.96
C ILE A 175 11.57 3.10 -4.73
N GLY A 176 11.03 1.89 -4.85
CA GLY A 176 11.79 0.64 -4.72
C GLY A 176 12.78 0.37 -5.85
N LYS A 177 12.64 1.05 -7.00
CA LYS A 177 13.56 0.95 -8.16
C LYS A 177 14.44 2.19 -8.29
N LEU A 178 15.64 2.00 -8.85
CA LEU A 178 16.61 3.08 -9.01
C LEU A 178 16.08 4.23 -9.88
N ASP A 179 15.48 3.92 -11.02
CA ASP A 179 14.91 4.92 -11.93
C ASP A 179 13.79 5.73 -11.25
N ASP A 180 12.93 5.06 -10.49
CA ASP A 180 11.85 5.71 -9.74
C ASP A 180 12.39 6.55 -8.57
N PHE A 181 13.49 6.12 -7.94
CA PHE A 181 14.18 6.90 -6.91
C PHE A 181 14.85 8.17 -7.49
N GLU A 182 15.51 8.07 -8.64
CA GLU A 182 16.10 9.24 -9.32
C GLU A 182 15.01 10.24 -9.73
N ARG A 183 13.91 9.73 -10.28
CA ARG A 183 12.73 10.54 -10.60
C ARG A 183 12.16 11.21 -9.35
N ALA A 184 12.02 10.49 -8.24
CA ALA A 184 11.53 11.05 -6.98
C ALA A 184 12.41 12.21 -6.52
N ASN A 185 13.74 12.10 -6.60
CA ASN A 185 14.65 13.18 -6.21
C ASN A 185 14.50 14.43 -7.10
N GLY A 186 14.28 14.25 -8.40
CA GLY A 186 14.05 15.36 -9.33
C GLY A 186 12.73 16.08 -9.06
N GLU A 187 11.66 15.31 -8.81
CA GLU A 187 10.31 15.84 -8.63
C GLU A 187 10.02 16.32 -7.18
N TYR A 188 10.82 15.90 -6.19
CA TYR A 188 10.50 16.09 -4.77
C TYR A 188 10.23 17.55 -4.40
N ASN A 189 11.12 18.46 -4.79
CA ASN A 189 11.00 19.88 -4.41
C ASN A 189 9.81 20.56 -5.09
N GLU A 190 9.47 20.18 -6.33
CA GLU A 190 8.34 20.77 -7.05
C GLU A 190 6.99 20.26 -6.53
N VAL A 191 6.99 19.00 -6.09
CA VAL A 191 5.78 18.36 -5.62
C VAL A 191 5.58 18.66 -4.13
N PHE A 192 6.57 18.52 -3.25
CA PHE A 192 6.38 18.49 -1.79
C PHE A 192 6.79 19.75 -1.02
N LEU A 193 7.53 20.69 -1.64
CA LEU A 193 7.89 21.99 -1.04
C LEU A 193 7.09 23.13 -1.69
#